data_AF-A0A350LUF4-F1
#
_entry.id   AF-A0A350LUF4-F1
#
_cell.length_a   1.000
_cell.length_b   1.000
_cell.length_c   1.000
_cell.angle_alpha   90.00
_cell.angle_beta   90.00
_cell.angle_gamma   90.00
#
_symmetry.space_group_name_H-M   'P 1'
#
loop_
_entity.id
_entity.type
_entity.pdbx_description
1 polymer ?
#
loop_
_entity_poly.entity_id
_entity_poly.type
_entity_poly.pdbx_seq_one_letter_code
_entity_poly.pdbx_strand_id
1 'polypeptide(L)'
;LLATLATYGAALVAGAWAWSAGMWLATVAAVIVLAFASVRLYVLQHDCGHRSLFATRGVNDLAGYLLSVFSFTPYRVMQYNHDMHHAYLGNLDHRETTEIHTMTLREWTEADRWTRLRYRLYRNPALMLPAGA
;
A
#
# COMPACT_ATOMS: atom_id res chain seq x y z
N LEU A 1 1.56 -16.47 6.13
CA LEU A 1 2.96 -16.02 5.86
C LEU A 1 3.67 -16.93 4.86
N LEU A 2 4.03 -18.17 5.23
CA LEU A 2 4.83 -19.06 4.37
C LEU A 2 4.21 -19.32 3.00
N ALA A 3 2.90 -19.61 2.95
CA ALA A 3 2.20 -19.79 1.69
C ALA A 3 2.30 -18.55 0.78
N THR A 4 2.14 -17.34 1.34
CA THR A 4 2.24 -16.08 0.60
C THR A 4 3.66 -15.84 0.07
N LEU A 5 4.70 -16.11 0.88
CA LEU A 5 6.10 -16.02 0.44
C LEU A 5 6.41 -17.03 -0.68
N ALA A 6 5.91 -18.26 -0.56
CA ALA A 6 6.06 -19.27 -1.59
C ALA A 6 5.35 -18.86 -2.89
N THR A 7 4.12 -18.35 -2.81
CA THR A 7 3.38 -17.84 -3.98
C THR A 7 4.11 -16.67 -4.63
N TYR A 8 4.63 -15.71 -3.83
CA TYR A 8 5.42 -14.59 -4.33
C TYR A 8 6.67 -15.08 -5.08
N GLY A 9 7.47 -15.93 -4.44
CA GLY A 9 8.71 -16.45 -5.03
C GLY A 9 8.45 -17.29 -6.28
N ALA A 10 7.45 -18.17 -6.25
CA ALA A 10 7.07 -18.99 -7.39
C ALA A 10 6.59 -18.14 -8.58
N ALA A 11 5.74 -17.14 -8.33
CA ALA A 11 5.26 -16.23 -9.37
C ALA A 11 6.40 -15.40 -9.98
N LEU A 12 7.33 -14.91 -9.14
CA LEU A 12 8.50 -14.17 -9.61
C LEU A 12 9.40 -15.04 -10.52
N VAL A 13 9.75 -16.24 -10.07
CA VAL A 13 10.61 -17.17 -10.83
C VAL A 13 9.92 -17.61 -12.12
N ALA A 14 8.65 -18.02 -12.04
CA ALA A 14 7.87 -18.44 -13.21
C ALA A 14 7.71 -17.31 -14.23
N GLY A 15 7.45 -16.08 -13.76
CA GLY A 15 7.33 -14.90 -14.62
C GLY A 15 8.63 -14.56 -15.33
N ALA A 16 9.76 -14.56 -14.60
CA ALA A 16 11.08 -14.31 -15.17
C ALA A 16 11.47 -15.37 -16.21
N TRP A 17 11.21 -16.65 -15.91
CA TRP A 17 11.44 -17.73 -16.86
C TRP A 17 10.55 -17.62 -18.09
N ALA A 18 9.24 -17.42 -17.92
CA ALA A 18 8.29 -17.26 -19.01
C ALA A 18 8.65 -16.08 -19.94
N TRP A 19 9.12 -14.97 -19.35
CA TRP A 19 9.61 -13.82 -20.10
C TRP A 19 10.82 -14.20 -20.96
N SER A 20 11.81 -14.88 -20.37
CA SER A 20 13.01 -15.35 -21.10
C SER A 20 12.69 -16.33 -22.24
N ALA A 21 11.58 -17.07 -22.13
CA ALA A 21 11.10 -18.02 -23.14
C ALA A 21 10.17 -17.38 -24.19
N GLY A 22 9.92 -16.06 -24.14
CA GLY A 22 8.99 -15.37 -25.05
C GLY A 22 7.51 -15.68 -24.80
N MET A 23 7.16 -16.29 -23.68
CA MET A 23 5.80 -16.72 -23.33
C MET A 23 5.01 -15.58 -22.67
N TRP A 24 4.71 -14.53 -23.45
CA TRP A 24 4.15 -13.28 -22.92
C TRP A 24 2.84 -13.44 -22.11
N LEU A 25 1.92 -14.33 -22.51
CA LEU A 25 0.68 -14.59 -21.76
C LEU A 25 0.97 -15.20 -20.38
N ALA A 26 1.92 -16.13 -20.32
CA ALA A 26 2.33 -16.74 -19.05
C ALA A 26 3.06 -15.72 -18.16
N THR A 27 3.87 -14.82 -18.73
CA THR A 27 4.45 -13.70 -18.00
C THR A 27 3.39 -12.80 -17.39
N VAL A 28 2.37 -12.40 -18.17
CA VAL A 28 1.28 -11.55 -17.66
C VAL A 28 0.53 -12.24 -16.53
N ALA A 29 0.18 -13.52 -16.68
CA ALA A 29 -0.47 -14.27 -15.61
C ALA A 29 0.38 -14.34 -14.33
N ALA A 30 1.68 -14.60 -14.47
CA ALA A 30 2.60 -14.62 -13.33
C ALA A 30 2.75 -13.25 -12.65
N VAL A 31 2.78 -12.16 -13.43
CA VAL A 31 2.83 -10.79 -12.90
C VAL A 31 1.56 -10.47 -12.10
N ILE A 32 0.38 -10.89 -12.58
CA ILE A 32 -0.88 -10.70 -11.84
C ILE A 32 -0.82 -11.42 -10.50
N VAL A 33 -0.40 -12.69 -10.48
CA VAL A 33 -0.25 -13.46 -9.22
C VAL A 33 0.77 -12.80 -8.29
N LEU A 34 1.91 -12.36 -8.84
CA LEU A 34 2.94 -11.65 -8.08
C LEU A 34 2.41 -10.36 -7.46
N ALA A 35 1.62 -9.57 -8.20
CA ALA A 35 1.01 -8.34 -7.69
C ALA A 35 0.10 -8.61 -6.49
N PHE A 36 -0.81 -9.58 -6.60
CA PHE A 36 -1.69 -9.97 -5.48
C PHE A 36 -0.91 -10.51 -4.27
N ALA A 37 0.11 -11.35 -4.51
CA ALA A 37 0.97 -11.86 -3.45
C ALA A 37 1.73 -10.72 -2.75
N SER A 38 2.22 -9.74 -3.51
CA SER A 38 2.94 -8.56 -2.98
C SER A 38 2.07 -7.72 -2.06
N VAL A 39 0.84 -7.41 -2.51
CA VAL A 39 -0.15 -6.69 -1.67
C VAL A 39 -0.45 -7.49 -0.40
N ARG A 40 -0.58 -8.83 -0.50
CA ARG A 40 -0.81 -9.66 0.69
C ARG A 40 0.37 -9.67 1.66
N LEU A 41 1.62 -9.64 1.18
CA LEU A 41 2.80 -9.49 2.04
C LEU A 41 2.79 -8.14 2.76
N TYR A 42 2.42 -7.06 2.08
CA TYR A 42 2.24 -5.75 2.72
C TYR A 42 1.15 -5.78 3.81
N VAL A 43 0.00 -6.41 3.56
CA VAL A 43 -1.05 -6.58 4.58
C VAL A 43 -0.55 -7.35 5.80
N LEU A 44 0.25 -8.41 5.61
CA LEU A 44 0.85 -9.12 6.74
C LEU A 44 1.87 -8.26 7.50
N GLN A 45 2.63 -7.41 6.80
CA GLN A 45 3.53 -6.46 7.45
C GLN A 45 2.76 -5.41 8.26
N HIS A 46 1.64 -4.92 7.72
CA HIS A 46 0.70 -4.04 8.42
C HIS A 46 0.18 -4.68 9.71
N ASP A 47 -0.24 -5.95 9.68
CA ASP A 47 -0.70 -6.67 10.87
C ASP A 47 0.42 -6.84 11.91
N CYS A 48 1.68 -7.03 11.46
CA CYS A 48 2.85 -6.96 12.34
C CYS A 48 3.00 -5.58 12.99
N GLY A 49 2.77 -4.50 12.23
CA GLY A 49 2.80 -3.11 12.72
C GLY A 49 1.81 -2.88 13.87
N HIS A 50 0.62 -3.47 13.76
CA HIS A 50 -0.40 -3.53 14.82
C HIS A 50 -0.11 -4.54 15.93
N ARG A 51 0.93 -5.35 15.76
CA ARG A 51 1.32 -6.45 16.66
C ARG A 51 0.21 -7.49 16.83
N SER A 52 -0.61 -7.69 15.79
CA SER A 52 -1.77 -8.59 15.80
C SER A 52 -1.52 -9.92 15.07
N LEU A 53 -0.48 -10.01 14.24
CA LEU A 53 -0.22 -11.22 13.45
C LEU A 53 0.31 -12.40 14.31
N PHE A 54 1.14 -12.10 15.30
CA PHE A 54 1.71 -13.10 16.22
C PHE A 54 1.41 -12.78 17.69
N ALA A 55 1.48 -13.78 18.56
CA ALA A 55 1.17 -13.65 19.98
C ALA A 55 2.16 -12.74 20.75
N THR A 56 3.40 -12.60 20.28
CA THR A 56 4.43 -11.80 20.97
C THR A 56 4.86 -10.61 20.14
N ARG A 57 5.12 -9.49 20.80
CA ARG A 57 5.55 -8.24 20.14
C ARG A 57 6.87 -8.42 19.38
N GLY A 58 7.83 -9.15 19.96
CA GLY A 58 9.14 -9.38 19.34
C GLY A 58 9.06 -10.16 18.02
N VAL A 59 8.17 -11.15 17.92
CA VAL A 59 7.98 -11.92 16.68
C VAL A 59 7.29 -11.07 15.61
N ASN A 60 6.31 -10.24 15.98
CA ASN A 60 5.72 -9.28 15.05
C ASN A 60 6.77 -8.30 14.50
N ASP A 61 7.59 -7.72 15.37
CA ASP A 61 8.62 -6.76 14.92
C ASP A 61 9.64 -7.42 14.00
N LEU A 62 10.16 -8.60 14.35
CA LEU A 62 11.08 -9.35 13.49
C LEU A 62 10.45 -9.69 12.14
N ALA A 63 9.22 -10.22 12.14
CA ALA A 63 8.51 -10.54 10.91
C ALA A 63 8.23 -9.29 10.06
N GLY A 64 7.89 -8.17 10.68
CA GLY A 64 7.69 -6.89 10.02
C GLY A 64 8.95 -6.40 9.29
N TYR A 65 10.12 -6.47 9.95
CA TYR A 65 11.39 -6.16 9.30
C TYR A 65 11.70 -7.10 8.13
N LEU A 66 11.48 -8.41 8.27
CA LEU A 66 11.71 -9.37 7.19
C LEU A 66 10.77 -9.13 5.99
N LEU A 67 9.50 -8.85 6.25
CA LEU A 67 8.51 -8.56 5.22
C LEU A 67 8.82 -7.26 4.47
N SER A 68 9.45 -6.28 5.12
CA SER A 68 9.80 -4.99 4.50
C SER A 68 10.74 -5.09 3.29
N VAL A 69 11.52 -6.17 3.21
CA VAL A 69 12.37 -6.47 2.05
C VAL A 69 11.51 -6.73 0.80
N PHE A 70 10.38 -7.41 0.96
CA PHE A 70 9.49 -7.78 -0.15
C PHE A 70 8.47 -6.69 -0.47
N SER A 71 8.03 -5.93 0.54
CA SER A 71 7.09 -4.83 0.35
C SER A 71 7.77 -3.55 -0.14
N PHE A 72 9.10 -3.47 -0.06
CA PHE A 72 9.88 -2.25 -0.28
C PHE A 72 9.41 -1.07 0.60
N THR A 73 8.93 -1.37 1.82
CA THR A 73 8.40 -0.37 2.76
C THR A 73 9.06 -0.54 4.12
N PRO A 74 10.04 0.31 4.50
CA PRO A 74 10.75 0.17 5.76
C PRO A 74 9.81 0.07 6.97
N TYR A 75 9.92 -1.02 7.73
CA TYR A 75 8.90 -1.42 8.72
C TYR A 75 8.57 -0.32 9.75
N ARG A 76 9.58 0.33 10.35
CA ARG A 76 9.35 1.37 11.38
C ARG A 76 8.77 2.67 10.80
N VAL A 77 9.15 3.02 9.58
CA VAL A 77 8.58 4.20 8.89
C VAL A 77 7.11 3.92 8.55
N MET A 78 6.83 2.72 8.01
CA MET A 78 5.47 2.27 7.75
C MET A 78 4.64 2.29 9.04
N GLN A 79 5.13 1.66 10.12
CA GLN A 79 4.44 1.61 11.41
C GLN A 79 4.13 3.03 11.93
N TYR A 80 5.11 3.93 11.97
CA TYR A 80 4.90 5.31 12.41
C TYR A 80 3.84 6.04 11.57
N ASN A 81 3.97 6.01 10.24
CA ASN A 81 3.02 6.69 9.36
C ASN A 81 1.61 6.10 9.50
N HIS A 82 1.53 4.79 9.70
CA HIS A 82 0.28 4.08 9.82
C HIS A 82 -0.41 4.28 11.18
N ASP A 83 0.36 4.35 12.27
CA ASP A 83 -0.14 4.72 13.59
C ASP A 83 -0.69 6.15 13.57
N MET A 84 0.01 7.07 12.91
CA MET A 84 -0.44 8.44 12.68
C MET A 84 -1.73 8.48 11.84
N HIS A 85 -1.80 7.71 10.74
CA HIS A 85 -3.02 7.54 9.96
C HIS A 85 -4.19 7.10 10.86
N HIS A 86 -4.05 6.05 11.66
CA HIS A 86 -5.13 5.60 12.53
C HIS A 86 -5.52 6.58 13.64
N ALA A 87 -4.58 7.38 14.14
CA ALA A 87 -4.86 8.39 15.14
C ALA A 87 -5.68 9.58 14.59
N TYR A 88 -5.51 9.91 13.31
CA TYR A 88 -6.06 11.14 12.72
C TYR A 88 -6.96 10.91 11.49
N LEU A 89 -7.21 9.66 11.08
CA LEU A 89 -8.04 9.34 9.92
C LEU A 89 -9.43 9.97 10.05
N GLY A 90 -9.77 10.80 9.06
CA GLY A 90 -11.06 11.52 9.02
C GLY A 90 -11.12 12.76 9.92
N ASN A 91 -10.07 13.08 10.66
CA ASN A 91 -9.96 14.32 11.42
C ASN A 91 -9.44 15.46 10.54
N LEU A 92 -10.35 16.32 10.07
CA LEU A 92 -10.00 17.43 9.17
C LEU A 92 -9.22 18.56 9.86
N ASP A 93 -9.03 18.52 11.18
CA ASP A 93 -8.17 19.45 11.90
C ASP A 93 -6.70 18.98 11.94
N HIS A 94 -6.44 17.70 11.65
CA HIS A 94 -5.11 17.07 11.66
C HIS A 94 -4.82 16.44 10.30
N ARG A 95 -4.24 17.22 9.38
CA ARG A 95 -4.00 16.87 7.97
C ARG A 95 -2.52 16.70 7.62
N GLU A 96 -1.67 16.64 8.65
CA GLU A 96 -0.22 16.45 8.58
C GLU A 96 0.19 15.01 8.24
N THR A 97 -0.75 14.08 8.26
CA THR A 97 -0.56 12.69 7.90
C THR A 97 -0.67 12.50 6.39
N THR A 98 -0.24 11.34 5.87
CA THR A 98 -0.33 10.98 4.42
C THR A 98 -1.76 10.67 3.97
N GLU A 99 -2.74 11.41 4.50
CA GLU A 99 -4.16 11.23 4.22
C GLU A 99 -4.55 11.87 2.90
N ILE A 100 -5.63 11.35 2.31
CA ILE A 100 -6.18 11.94 1.11
C ILE A 100 -6.78 13.30 1.47
N HIS A 101 -6.22 14.36 0.89
CA HIS A 101 -6.68 15.73 1.14
C HIS A 101 -8.18 15.85 0.84
N THR A 102 -8.95 16.25 1.86
CA THR A 102 -10.40 16.36 1.78
C THR A 102 -10.82 17.75 2.24
N MET A 103 -11.48 18.49 1.35
CA MET A 103 -11.99 19.83 1.67
C MET A 103 -13.25 19.72 2.53
N THR A 104 -13.35 20.59 3.53
CA THR A 104 -14.61 20.90 4.23
C THR A 104 -15.58 21.61 3.28
N LEU A 105 -16.86 21.64 3.65
CA LEU A 105 -17.87 22.40 2.93
C LEU A 105 -17.54 23.91 2.87
N ARG A 106 -16.99 24.45 3.96
CA ARG A 106 -16.57 25.86 4.04
C ARG A 106 -15.46 26.16 3.04
N GLU A 107 -14.37 25.37 3.07
CA GLU A 107 -13.26 25.50 2.14
C GLU A 107 -13.73 25.37 0.68
N TRP A 108 -14.64 24.44 0.40
CA TRP A 108 -15.21 24.29 -0.95
C TRP A 108 -15.98 25.54 -1.38
N THR A 109 -16.80 26.09 -0.48
CA THR A 109 -17.64 27.27 -0.76
C THR A 109 -16.80 28.52 -1.00
N GLU A 110 -15.71 28.68 -0.25
CA GLU A 110 -14.77 29.80 -0.36
C GLU A 110 -13.79 29.65 -1.54
N ALA A 111 -13.56 28.43 -2.04
CA ALA A 111 -12.63 28.16 -3.13
C ALA A 111 -13.08 28.70 -4.50
N ASP A 112 -12.13 29.23 -5.25
CA ASP A 112 -12.33 29.67 -6.63
C ASP A 112 -12.49 28.47 -7.60
N ARG A 113 -12.90 28.77 -8.84
CA ARG A 113 -13.16 27.76 -9.88
C ARG A 113 -11.98 26.84 -10.17
N TRP A 114 -10.74 27.33 -10.10
CA TRP A 114 -9.54 26.54 -10.39
C TRP A 114 -9.15 25.65 -9.23
N THR A 115 -9.27 26.14 -8.00
CA THR A 115 -9.08 25.32 -6.80
C THR A 115 -10.07 24.17 -6.77
N ARG A 116 -11.36 24.43 -7.07
CA ARG A 116 -12.39 23.39 -7.19
C ARG A 116 -12.09 22.38 -8.31
N LEU A 117 -11.59 22.83 -9.46
CA LEU A 117 -11.21 21.93 -10.55
C LEU A 117 -10.04 21.03 -10.15
N ARG A 118 -8.99 21.59 -9.55
CA ARG A 118 -7.83 20.83 -9.06
C ARG A 118 -8.25 19.79 -8.02
N TYR A 119 -9.10 20.17 -7.06
CA TYR A 119 -9.63 19.24 -6.07
C TYR A 119 -10.42 18.10 -6.73
N ARG A 120 -11.28 18.41 -7.72
CA ARG A 120 -12.02 17.38 -8.46
C ARG A 120 -11.12 16.45 -9.25
N LEU A 121 -10.05 16.95 -9.85
CA LEU A 121 -9.07 16.13 -10.56
C LEU A 121 -8.30 15.24 -9.58
N TYR A 122 -7.80 15.81 -8.48
CA TYR A 122 -7.13 15.07 -7.40
C TYR A 122 -8.03 13.97 -6.82
N ARG A 123 -9.31 14.27 -6.59
CA ARG A 123 -10.30 13.33 -6.03
C ARG A 123 -10.98 12.45 -7.09
N ASN A 124 -10.55 12.49 -8.35
CA ASN A 124 -11.09 11.60 -9.37
C ASN A 124 -10.39 10.23 -9.26
N PRO A 125 -11.12 9.12 -9.02
CA PRO A 125 -10.51 7.80 -8.88
C PRO A 125 -9.65 7.36 -10.08
N ALA A 126 -10.02 7.78 -11.30
CA ALA A 126 -9.26 7.47 -12.51
C ALA A 126 -7.89 8.16 -12.56
N LEU A 127 -7.69 9.23 -11.78
CA LEU A 127 -6.42 9.95 -11.67
C LEU A 127 -5.67 9.58 -10.39
N MET A 128 -6.38 9.50 -9.26
CA MET A 128 -5.81 9.22 -7.95
C MET A 128 -5.24 7.79 -7.85
N LEU A 129 -5.94 6.78 -8.38
CA LEU A 129 -5.50 5.39 -8.23
C LEU A 129 -4.21 5.08 -9.02
N PRO A 130 -4.04 5.53 -10.28
CA PRO A 130 -2.81 5.29 -11.03
C PRO A 130 -1.63 6.16 -10.58
N ALA A 131 -1.88 7.41 -10.17
CA ALA A 131 -0.83 8.33 -9.74
C ALA A 131 -0.33 8.05 -8.31
N GLY A 132 -1.14 7.37 -7.50
CA GLY A 132 -0.97 7.32 -6.05
C GLY A 132 -1.73 8.46 -5.35
N ALA A 133 -2.04 8.24 -4.08
CA ALA A 133 -2.71 9.23 -3.21
C ALA A 133 -1.75 10.32 -2.73
#